data_AF-A0A7Y4XW16-F1
#
_entry.id   AF-A0A7Y4XW16-F1
#
_cell.length_a   1.000
_cell.length_b   1.000
_cell.length_c   1.000
_cell.angle_alpha   90.00
_cell.angle_beta   90.00
_cell.angle_gamma   90.00
#
_symmetry.space_group_name_H-M   'P 1'
#
loop_
_entity.id
_entity.type
_entity.pdbx_description
1 polymer ?
#
loop_
_entity_poly.entity_id
_entity_poly.type
_entity_poly.pdbx_seq_one_letter_code
_entity_poly.pdbx_strand_id
1 'polypeptide(L)'
;MFNLNDGFAFQVHGGGEHGGGVSEGLNDLLAFLSSLPGHSGPEVFNLLLPGIAAMANIHPLAVHFPIALLTLFFLVELAACVFRQAQWHTFASGLLYLGTLCAAGAVYLGFQAAESVAHDEAAHLIMEKHEAFGVAILSLAIFLSVWRYFFNVHKNSGVQVLYLLFAAALNLLIVLGADLGGLMVYHHGVSVNAILNSPALSMPEPLSEPAHDHAHGHNHEHGHDHSGHDH
;
A
#
# COMPACT_ATOMS: atom_id res chain seq x y z
N MET A 1 18.14 -22.44 2.73
CA MET A 1 18.61 -21.29 1.93
C MET A 1 17.95 -21.45 0.56
N PHE A 2 16.83 -20.77 0.33
CA PHE A 2 16.07 -20.87 -0.93
C PHE A 2 16.90 -20.20 -2.03
N ASN A 3 17.26 -20.96 -3.05
CA ASN A 3 17.94 -20.45 -4.23
C ASN A 3 16.91 -19.74 -5.10
N LEU A 4 16.98 -18.41 -5.18
CA LEU A 4 16.05 -17.60 -5.96
C LEU A 4 16.12 -17.92 -7.46
N ASN A 5 17.17 -18.59 -7.96
CA ASN A 5 17.28 -18.94 -9.38
C ASN A 5 16.33 -20.06 -9.83
N ASP A 6 15.85 -20.92 -8.93
CA ASP A 6 15.06 -22.10 -9.34
C ASP A 6 13.56 -21.77 -9.52
N GLY A 7 13.11 -20.61 -9.02
CA GLY A 7 11.70 -20.19 -9.04
C GLY A 7 11.28 -19.30 -10.22
N PHE A 8 12.21 -18.89 -11.09
CA PHE A 8 11.94 -17.99 -12.23
C PHE A 8 11.94 -18.69 -13.59
N ALA A 9 11.92 -20.03 -13.62
CA ALA A 9 12.09 -20.83 -14.85
C ALA A 9 11.04 -20.54 -15.95
N PHE A 10 9.88 -19.98 -15.60
CA PHE A 10 8.93 -19.46 -16.59
C PHE A 10 8.54 -18.02 -16.23
N GLN A 11 9.45 -17.09 -16.51
CA GLN A 11 9.14 -15.68 -16.59
C GLN A 11 9.20 -15.31 -18.06
N VAL A 12 8.04 -15.00 -18.66
CA VAL A 12 7.93 -14.55 -20.06
C VAL A 12 8.82 -13.32 -20.21
N HIS A 13 10.05 -13.52 -20.66
CA HIS A 13 10.90 -12.42 -21.09
C HIS A 13 10.22 -11.82 -22.32
N GLY A 14 9.86 -10.54 -22.25
CA GLY A 14 9.51 -9.79 -23.44
C GLY A 14 10.69 -9.89 -24.39
N GLY A 15 10.50 -10.57 -25.52
CA GLY A 15 11.56 -11.00 -26.46
C GLY A 15 12.22 -9.84 -27.21
N GLY A 16 12.87 -8.94 -26.47
CA GLY A 16 13.50 -7.75 -27.01
C GLY A 16 14.93 -7.95 -27.48
N GLU A 17 15.76 -8.74 -26.78
CA GLU A 17 17.22 -8.52 -26.92
C GLU A 17 18.13 -9.76 -27.02
N HIS A 18 17.62 -10.99 -26.97
CA HIS A 18 18.45 -12.17 -27.24
C HIS A 18 17.76 -13.09 -28.25
N GLY A 19 18.54 -13.63 -29.21
CA GLY A 19 18.08 -14.39 -30.38
C GLY A 19 17.39 -15.73 -30.10
N GLY A 20 16.86 -15.92 -28.90
CA GLY A 20 15.97 -16.99 -28.50
C GLY A 20 14.56 -16.73 -28.98
N GLY A 21 14.20 -17.30 -30.12
CA GLY A 21 12.84 -17.23 -30.64
C GLY A 21 11.82 -17.96 -29.75
N VAL A 22 10.60 -18.10 -30.27
CA VAL A 22 9.48 -18.83 -29.64
C VAL A 22 9.85 -20.24 -29.15
N SER A 23 10.84 -20.89 -29.76
CA SER A 23 11.34 -22.21 -29.38
C SER A 23 12.03 -22.25 -28.01
N GLU A 24 12.71 -21.17 -27.61
CA GLU A 24 13.38 -21.10 -26.30
C GLU A 24 12.34 -20.90 -25.19
N GLY A 25 11.38 -19.99 -25.39
CA GLY A 25 10.25 -19.85 -24.48
C GLY A 25 9.38 -21.12 -24.38
N LEU A 26 9.26 -21.90 -25.46
CA LEU A 26 8.57 -23.19 -25.42
C LEU A 26 9.39 -24.24 -24.66
N ASN A 27 10.72 -24.24 -24.81
CA ASN A 27 11.59 -25.14 -24.07
C ASN A 27 11.56 -24.83 -22.56
N ASP A 28 11.58 -23.57 -22.17
CA ASP A 28 11.48 -23.12 -20.78
C ASP A 28 10.12 -23.48 -20.17
N LEU A 29 9.03 -23.28 -20.93
CA LEU A 29 7.69 -23.71 -20.53
C LEU A 29 7.62 -25.23 -20.35
N LEU A 30 8.17 -26.00 -21.28
CA LEU A 30 8.17 -27.47 -21.20
C LEU A 30 9.02 -27.98 -20.03
N ALA A 31 10.17 -27.35 -19.77
CA ALA A 31 11.01 -27.64 -18.62
C ALA A 31 10.28 -27.36 -17.30
N PHE A 32 9.58 -26.22 -17.22
CA PHE A 32 8.72 -25.87 -16.10
C PHE A 32 7.58 -26.88 -15.90
N LEU A 33 6.79 -27.18 -16.93
CA LEU A 33 5.68 -28.13 -16.83
C LEU A 33 6.15 -29.54 -16.45
N SER A 34 7.35 -29.93 -16.90
CA SER A 34 7.95 -31.22 -16.57
C SER A 34 8.44 -31.30 -15.12
N SER A 35 8.70 -30.17 -14.46
CA SER A 35 9.11 -30.14 -13.05
C SER A 35 7.93 -30.18 -12.07
N LEU A 36 6.72 -29.78 -12.50
CA LEU A 36 5.52 -29.72 -11.65
C LEU A 36 5.13 -31.05 -10.97
N PRO A 37 5.19 -32.23 -11.62
CA PRO A 37 4.81 -33.48 -10.98
C PRO A 37 5.68 -33.88 -9.78
N GLY A 38 6.87 -33.28 -9.64
CA GLY A 38 7.77 -33.51 -8.51
C GLY A 38 7.50 -32.64 -7.28
N HIS A 39 6.55 -31.70 -7.36
CA HIS A 39 6.28 -30.71 -6.31
C HIS A 39 4.90 -30.94 -5.67
N SER A 40 4.81 -30.64 -4.37
CA SER A 40 3.54 -30.61 -3.63
C SER A 40 2.68 -29.41 -4.02
N GLY A 41 1.37 -29.46 -3.73
CA GLY A 41 0.43 -28.37 -4.06
C GLY A 41 0.89 -26.97 -3.63
N PRO A 42 1.37 -26.76 -2.38
CA PRO A 42 1.93 -25.47 -1.95
C PRO A 42 3.20 -25.05 -2.69
N GLU A 43 4.07 -26.01 -3.03
CA GLU A 43 5.28 -25.71 -3.81
C GLU A 43 4.94 -25.30 -5.24
N VAL A 44 3.97 -25.98 -5.86
CA VAL A 44 3.41 -25.60 -7.16
C VAL A 44 2.79 -24.21 -7.10
N PHE A 45 2.06 -23.86 -6.03
CA PHE A 45 1.52 -22.51 -5.85
C PHE A 45 2.64 -21.45 -5.74
N ASN A 46 3.69 -21.71 -4.96
CA ASN A 46 4.84 -20.80 -4.83
C ASN A 46 5.58 -20.62 -6.16
N LEU A 47 5.63 -21.67 -6.98
CA LEU A 47 6.24 -21.64 -8.30
C LEU A 47 5.38 -20.87 -9.33
N LEU A 48 4.05 -20.99 -9.24
CA LEU A 48 3.10 -20.32 -10.15
C LEU A 48 2.86 -18.86 -9.78
N LEU A 49 2.78 -18.55 -8.49
CA LEU A 49 2.40 -17.23 -7.96
C LEU A 49 3.39 -16.77 -6.88
N PRO A 50 4.69 -16.66 -7.21
CA PRO A 50 5.73 -16.33 -6.22
C PRO A 50 5.48 -14.98 -5.54
N GLY A 51 4.93 -14.00 -6.27
CA GLY A 51 4.62 -12.69 -5.72
C GLY A 51 3.55 -12.73 -4.62
N ILE A 52 2.47 -13.50 -4.82
CA ILE A 52 1.41 -13.65 -3.82
C ILE A 52 1.92 -14.46 -2.63
N ALA A 53 2.68 -15.53 -2.89
CA ALA A 53 3.28 -16.37 -1.86
C ALA A 53 4.28 -15.60 -0.97
N ALA A 54 4.96 -14.60 -1.52
CA ALA A 54 5.93 -13.78 -0.78
C ALA A 54 5.29 -12.66 0.07
N MET A 55 3.98 -12.38 -0.09
CA MET A 55 3.33 -11.32 0.67
C MET A 55 3.17 -11.71 2.14
N ALA A 56 3.56 -10.81 3.04
CA ALA A 56 3.35 -10.98 4.48
C ALA A 56 1.85 -11.00 4.86
N ASN A 57 1.00 -10.37 4.04
CA ASN A 57 -0.45 -10.42 4.16
C ASN A 57 -1.11 -10.09 2.82
N ILE A 58 -2.31 -10.63 2.63
CA ILE A 58 -3.09 -10.48 1.39
C ILE A 58 -3.99 -9.25 1.36
N HIS A 59 -4.07 -8.50 2.47
CA HIS A 59 -4.95 -7.33 2.60
C HIS A 59 -4.68 -6.26 1.53
N PRO A 60 -3.44 -5.85 1.22
CA PRO A 60 -3.12 -4.92 0.12
C PRO A 60 -3.63 -5.37 -1.24
N LEU A 61 -3.71 -6.68 -1.50
CA LEU A 61 -4.32 -7.19 -2.73
C LEU A 61 -5.84 -7.02 -2.68
N ALA A 62 -6.47 -7.40 -1.56
CA ALA A 62 -7.91 -7.37 -1.39
C ALA A 62 -8.53 -5.97 -1.43
N VAL A 63 -7.82 -4.93 -0.94
CA VAL A 63 -8.34 -3.55 -0.90
C VAL A 63 -8.56 -2.93 -2.28
N HIS A 64 -7.92 -3.43 -3.34
CA HIS A 64 -8.12 -2.89 -4.69
C HIS A 64 -9.54 -3.09 -5.21
N PHE A 65 -10.20 -4.20 -4.83
CA PHE A 65 -11.57 -4.50 -5.25
C PHE A 65 -12.59 -3.49 -4.73
N PRO A 66 -12.72 -3.24 -3.41
CA PRO A 66 -13.66 -2.22 -2.93
C PRO A 66 -13.32 -0.82 -3.42
N ILE A 67 -12.03 -0.45 -3.52
CA ILE A 67 -11.61 0.85 -4.07
C ILE A 67 -12.16 1.01 -5.50
N ALA A 68 -11.86 0.07 -6.40
CA ALA A 68 -12.29 0.16 -7.79
C ALA A 68 -13.82 0.12 -7.93
N LEU A 69 -14.49 -0.82 -7.25
CA LEU A 69 -15.93 -1.01 -7.40
C LEU A 69 -16.75 0.14 -6.83
N LEU A 70 -16.41 0.65 -5.64
CA LEU A 70 -17.17 1.73 -5.00
C LEU A 70 -16.89 3.08 -5.66
N THR A 71 -15.68 3.30 -6.18
CA THR A 71 -15.40 4.49 -6.99
C THR A 71 -16.11 4.43 -8.33
N LEU A 72 -16.08 3.29 -9.02
CA LEU A 72 -16.79 3.13 -10.28
C LEU A 72 -18.31 3.24 -10.09
N PHE A 73 -18.85 2.70 -9.00
CA PHE A 73 -20.25 2.88 -8.61
C PHE A 73 -20.65 4.36 -8.63
N PHE A 74 -19.88 5.22 -7.97
CA PHE A 74 -20.18 6.65 -7.89
C PHE A 74 -20.10 7.34 -9.26
N LEU A 75 -19.06 7.02 -10.06
CA LEU A 75 -18.90 7.59 -11.40
C LEU A 75 -20.04 7.18 -12.34
N VAL A 76 -20.43 5.90 -12.32
CA VAL A 76 -21.56 5.39 -13.09
C VAL A 76 -22.87 6.02 -12.61
N GLU A 77 -23.05 6.20 -11.30
CA GLU A 77 -24.26 6.83 -10.75
C GLU A 77 -24.39 8.29 -11.19
N LEU A 78 -23.29 9.05 -11.20
CA LEU A 78 -23.25 10.41 -11.75
C LEU A 78 -23.59 10.40 -13.25
N ALA A 79 -22.97 9.51 -14.02
CA ALA A 79 -23.26 9.38 -15.45
C ALA A 79 -24.74 8.99 -15.70
N ALA A 80 -25.30 8.11 -14.88
CA ALA A 80 -26.71 7.72 -14.96
C ALA A 80 -27.65 8.93 -14.77
N CYS A 81 -27.29 9.85 -13.87
CA CYS A 81 -28.04 11.09 -13.65
C CYS A 81 -27.97 12.03 -14.87
N VAL A 82 -26.82 12.11 -15.54
CA VAL A 82 -26.61 12.93 -16.74
C VAL A 82 -27.33 12.34 -17.95
N PHE A 83 -27.18 11.04 -18.19
CA PHE A 83 -27.75 10.36 -19.36
C PHE A 83 -29.22 9.96 -19.18
N ARG A 84 -29.75 10.01 -17.96
CA ARG A 84 -31.15 9.72 -17.60
C ARG A 84 -31.61 8.32 -18.03
N GLN A 85 -30.70 7.34 -18.01
CA GLN A 85 -30.97 5.96 -18.40
C GLN A 85 -31.08 5.03 -17.19
N ALA A 86 -32.23 4.38 -17.03
CA ALA A 86 -32.49 3.48 -15.89
C ALA A 86 -31.49 2.32 -15.78
N GLN A 87 -31.01 1.79 -16.91
CA GLN A 87 -30.05 0.67 -16.94
C GLN A 87 -28.71 1.00 -16.26
N TRP A 88 -28.27 2.27 -16.30
CA TRP A 88 -27.04 2.70 -15.66
C TRP A 88 -27.18 2.70 -14.14
N HIS A 89 -28.35 3.07 -13.61
CA HIS A 89 -28.64 2.93 -12.19
C HIS A 89 -28.67 1.45 -11.78
N THR A 90 -29.24 0.55 -12.59
CA THR A 90 -29.19 -0.88 -12.28
C THR A 90 -27.75 -1.40 -12.21
N PHE A 91 -26.92 -1.01 -13.17
CA PHE A 91 -25.50 -1.39 -13.19
C PHE A 91 -24.73 -0.83 -11.98
N ALA A 92 -24.93 0.44 -11.64
CA ALA A 92 -24.35 1.07 -10.45
C ALA A 92 -24.76 0.36 -9.16
N SER A 93 -26.02 -0.11 -9.04
CA SER A 93 -26.45 -0.92 -7.88
C SER A 93 -25.62 -2.18 -7.73
N GLY A 94 -25.34 -2.88 -8.84
CA GLY A 94 -24.50 -4.09 -8.82
C GLY A 94 -23.08 -3.81 -8.34
N LEU A 95 -22.48 -2.70 -8.80
CA LEU A 95 -21.16 -2.26 -8.35
C LEU A 95 -21.14 -1.93 -6.85
N LEU A 96 -22.16 -1.24 -6.34
CA LEU A 96 -22.29 -0.92 -4.92
C LEU A 96 -22.37 -2.18 -4.06
N TYR A 97 -23.23 -3.13 -4.43
CA TYR A 97 -23.41 -4.35 -3.65
C TYR A 97 -22.16 -5.23 -3.65
N LEU A 98 -21.54 -5.41 -4.83
CA LEU A 98 -20.30 -6.17 -4.94
C LEU A 98 -19.15 -5.47 -4.22
N GLY A 99 -19.03 -4.15 -4.37
CA GLY A 99 -18.02 -3.34 -3.67
C GLY A 99 -18.17 -3.40 -2.15
N THR A 100 -19.40 -3.40 -1.63
CA THR A 100 -19.70 -3.54 -0.20
C THR A 100 -19.28 -4.92 0.32
N LEU A 101 -19.56 -5.98 -0.44
CA LEU A 101 -19.14 -7.34 -0.10
C LEU A 101 -17.60 -7.45 -0.10
N CYS A 102 -16.92 -6.91 -1.10
CA CYS A 102 -15.47 -6.86 -1.15
C CYS A 102 -14.89 -6.01 -0.01
N ALA A 103 -15.53 -4.91 0.38
CA ALA A 103 -15.11 -4.08 1.51
C ALA A 103 -15.18 -4.86 2.82
N ALA A 104 -16.23 -5.66 3.02
CA ALA A 104 -16.34 -6.53 4.20
C ALA A 104 -15.18 -7.54 4.26
N GLY A 105 -14.86 -8.17 3.12
CA GLY A 105 -13.71 -9.07 3.01
C GLY A 105 -12.37 -8.36 3.27
N ALA A 106 -12.18 -7.16 2.72
CA ALA A 106 -10.95 -6.39 2.93
C ALA A 106 -10.76 -5.97 4.39
N VAL A 107 -11.83 -5.50 5.06
CA VAL A 107 -11.79 -5.16 6.50
C VAL A 107 -11.48 -6.40 7.34
N TYR A 108 -12.12 -7.54 7.07
CA TYR A 108 -11.82 -8.79 7.76
C TYR A 108 -10.34 -9.18 7.61
N LEU A 109 -9.80 -9.13 6.38
CA LEU A 109 -8.38 -9.40 6.14
C LEU A 109 -7.46 -8.37 6.80
N GLY A 110 -7.90 -7.12 6.94
CA GLY A 110 -7.17 -6.06 7.63
C GLY A 110 -7.01 -6.34 9.12
N PHE A 111 -8.09 -6.78 9.78
CA PHE A 111 -8.03 -7.19 11.20
C PHE A 111 -7.07 -8.36 11.41
N GLN A 112 -7.11 -9.37 10.52
CA GLN A 112 -6.15 -10.49 10.58
C GLN A 112 -4.70 -10.02 10.37
N ALA A 113 -4.47 -8.99 9.54
CA ALA A 113 -3.14 -8.43 9.30
C ALA A 113 -2.63 -7.62 10.50
N ALA A 114 -3.51 -6.89 11.20
CA ALA A 114 -3.14 -6.09 12.38
C ALA A 114 -2.54 -6.94 13.51
N GLU A 115 -3.00 -8.19 13.66
CA GLU A 115 -2.48 -9.13 14.66
C GLU A 115 -1.16 -9.80 14.27
N SER A 116 -0.80 -9.81 12.98
CA SER A 116 0.27 -10.67 12.43
C SER A 116 1.47 -9.91 11.86
N VAL A 117 1.32 -8.65 11.48
CA VAL A 117 2.39 -7.85 10.86
C VAL A 117 3.19 -7.11 11.93
N ALA A 118 4.51 -7.24 11.91
CA ALA A 118 5.39 -6.45 12.79
C ALA A 118 5.37 -4.97 12.39
N HIS A 119 5.19 -4.09 13.37
CA HIS A 119 5.16 -2.63 13.18
C HIS A 119 5.63 -1.91 14.45
N ASP A 120 6.21 -0.72 14.28
CA ASP A 120 6.65 0.15 15.39
C ASP A 120 5.50 1.04 15.91
N GLU A 121 5.68 1.69 17.07
CA GLU A 121 4.65 2.49 17.75
C GLU A 121 4.10 3.62 16.85
N ALA A 122 4.96 4.29 16.08
CA ALA A 122 4.54 5.33 15.13
C ALA A 122 3.66 4.76 14.00
N ALA A 123 3.96 3.55 13.53
CA ALA A 123 3.17 2.87 12.51
C ALA A 123 1.83 2.34 13.09
N HIS A 124 1.80 1.96 14.37
CA HIS A 124 0.60 1.53 15.07
C HIS A 124 -0.49 2.61 15.08
N LEU A 125 -0.13 3.85 15.40
CA LEU A 125 -1.09 4.97 15.43
C LEU A 125 -1.70 5.27 14.06
N ILE A 126 -0.91 5.12 12.99
CA ILE A 126 -1.40 5.30 11.62
C ILE A 126 -2.30 4.13 11.23
N MET A 127 -1.94 2.91 11.63
CA MET A 127 -2.73 1.70 11.41
C MET A 127 -4.12 1.81 12.06
N GLU A 128 -4.22 2.27 13.31
CA GLU A 128 -5.50 2.46 14.00
C GLU A 128 -6.39 3.46 13.26
N LYS A 129 -5.81 4.56 12.76
CA LYS A 129 -6.56 5.52 11.92
C LYS A 129 -7.01 4.88 10.62
N HIS A 130 -6.13 4.15 9.94
CA HIS A 130 -6.46 3.44 8.70
C HIS A 130 -7.61 2.44 8.91
N GLU A 131 -7.56 1.69 10.01
CA GLU A 131 -8.62 0.77 10.43
C GLU A 131 -9.96 1.50 10.61
N ALA A 132 -9.96 2.63 11.32
CA ALA A 132 -11.16 3.45 11.51
C ALA A 132 -11.76 3.92 10.17
N PHE A 133 -10.92 4.31 9.21
CA PHE A 133 -11.37 4.62 7.84
C PHE A 133 -11.97 3.39 7.16
N GLY A 134 -11.34 2.23 7.25
CA GLY A 134 -11.86 0.97 6.70
C GLY A 134 -13.26 0.62 7.24
N VAL A 135 -13.45 0.71 8.55
CA VAL A 135 -14.75 0.47 9.20
C VAL A 135 -15.79 1.52 8.79
N ALA A 136 -15.40 2.80 8.68
CA ALA A 136 -16.28 3.87 8.23
C ALA A 136 -16.74 3.68 6.77
N ILE A 137 -15.82 3.30 5.88
CA ILE A 137 -16.12 2.97 4.46
C ILE A 137 -17.12 1.83 4.40
N LEU A 138 -16.86 0.73 5.11
CA LEU A 138 -17.76 -0.43 5.11
C LEU A 138 -19.15 -0.06 5.65
N SER A 139 -19.20 0.65 6.77
CA SER A 139 -20.45 1.06 7.41
C SER A 139 -21.28 1.94 6.48
N LEU A 140 -20.64 2.90 5.82
CA LEU A 140 -21.32 3.81 4.89
C LEU A 140 -21.75 3.09 3.60
N ALA A 141 -20.94 2.15 3.09
CA ALA A 141 -21.29 1.32 1.94
C ALA A 141 -22.49 0.40 2.23
N ILE A 142 -22.55 -0.21 3.43
CA ILE A 142 -23.71 -0.97 3.90
C ILE A 142 -24.93 -0.07 3.99
N PHE A 143 -24.80 1.11 4.60
CA PHE A 143 -25.89 2.08 4.70
C PHE A 143 -26.45 2.47 3.33
N LEU A 144 -25.58 2.82 2.37
CA LEU A 144 -25.99 3.15 1.01
C LEU A 144 -26.62 1.96 0.28
N SER A 145 -26.12 0.75 0.51
CA SER A 145 -26.67 -0.49 -0.06
C SER A 145 -28.09 -0.76 0.46
N VAL A 146 -28.28 -0.68 1.77
CA VAL A 146 -29.58 -0.86 2.43
C VAL A 146 -30.55 0.23 1.99
N TRP A 147 -30.12 1.49 1.96
CA TRP A 147 -30.95 2.59 1.48
C TRP A 147 -31.42 2.33 0.05
N ARG A 148 -30.52 1.97 -0.86
CA ARG A 148 -30.85 1.69 -2.26
C ARG A 148 -31.76 0.49 -2.44
N TYR A 149 -31.61 -0.55 -1.62
CA TYR A 149 -32.43 -1.75 -1.69
C TYR A 149 -33.87 -1.48 -1.27
N PHE A 150 -34.08 -0.75 -0.17
CA PHE A 150 -35.42 -0.52 0.37
C PHE A 150 -36.13 0.70 -0.21
N PHE A 151 -35.39 1.72 -0.67
CA PHE A 151 -35.98 2.96 -1.16
C PHE A 151 -35.66 3.20 -2.63
N ASN A 152 -36.66 3.68 -3.37
CA ASN A 152 -36.48 4.07 -4.75
C ASN A 152 -35.88 5.49 -4.83
N VAL A 153 -34.56 5.57 -4.63
CA VAL A 153 -33.79 6.82 -4.53
C VAL A 153 -33.88 7.69 -5.80
N HIS A 154 -34.23 7.10 -6.95
CA HIS A 154 -34.29 7.79 -8.25
C HIS A 154 -35.62 8.48 -8.54
N LYS A 155 -36.68 8.23 -7.74
CA LYS A 155 -38.00 8.85 -7.97
C LYS A 155 -38.14 10.26 -7.43
N ASN A 156 -37.36 10.62 -6.41
CA ASN A 156 -37.43 11.92 -5.75
C ASN A 156 -36.07 12.62 -5.85
N SER A 157 -36.03 13.75 -6.55
CA SER A 157 -34.80 14.51 -6.80
C SER A 157 -34.07 14.92 -5.52
N GLY A 158 -34.79 15.23 -4.44
CA GLY A 158 -34.17 15.59 -3.16
C GLY A 158 -33.47 14.40 -2.49
N VAL A 159 -34.12 13.23 -2.52
CA VAL A 159 -33.54 11.97 -2.02
C VAL A 159 -32.35 11.54 -2.88
N GLN A 160 -32.44 11.71 -4.20
CA GLN A 160 -31.36 11.40 -5.12
C GLN A 160 -30.11 12.26 -4.86
N VAL A 161 -30.28 13.57 -4.66
CA VAL A 161 -29.17 14.48 -4.33
C VAL A 161 -28.54 14.08 -3.00
N LEU A 162 -29.35 13.81 -1.97
CA LEU A 162 -28.84 13.38 -0.67
C LEU A 162 -28.06 12.06 -0.77
N TYR A 163 -28.57 11.09 -1.54
CA TYR A 163 -27.91 9.84 -1.81
C TYR A 163 -26.54 10.04 -2.50
N LEU A 164 -26.48 10.92 -3.50
CA LEU A 164 -25.23 11.28 -4.18
C LEU A 164 -24.22 11.97 -3.25
N LEU A 165 -24.67 12.79 -2.30
CA LEU A 165 -23.78 13.40 -1.30
C LEU A 165 -23.14 12.35 -0.40
N PHE A 166 -23.90 11.36 0.08
CA PHE A 166 -23.34 10.25 0.84
C PHE A 166 -22.40 9.37 -0.02
N ALA A 167 -22.72 9.14 -1.29
CA ALA A 167 -21.85 8.41 -2.21
C ALA A 167 -20.53 9.17 -2.49
N ALA A 168 -20.57 10.50 -2.55
CA ALA A 168 -19.39 11.34 -2.66
C ALA A 168 -18.56 11.30 -1.36
N ALA A 169 -19.21 11.36 -0.20
CA ALA A 169 -18.54 11.21 1.10
C ALA A 169 -17.85 9.84 1.25
N LEU A 170 -18.48 8.77 0.76
CA LEU A 170 -17.87 7.43 0.69
C LEU A 170 -16.58 7.45 -0.14
N ASN A 171 -16.59 8.10 -1.30
CA ASN A 171 -15.41 8.21 -2.15
C ASN A 171 -14.29 9.04 -1.51
N LEU A 172 -14.65 10.11 -0.80
CA LEU A 172 -13.68 10.88 -0.03
C LEU A 172 -13.02 10.03 1.07
N LEU A 173 -13.80 9.24 1.81
CA LEU A 173 -13.26 8.30 2.80
C LEU A 173 -12.32 7.26 2.16
N ILE A 174 -12.67 6.74 0.97
CA ILE A 174 -11.81 5.81 0.23
C ILE A 174 -10.46 6.46 -0.11
N VAL A 175 -10.45 7.69 -0.60
CA VAL A 175 -9.21 8.41 -0.93
C VAL A 175 -8.35 8.61 0.32
N LEU A 176 -8.94 9.06 1.42
CA LEU A 176 -8.22 9.28 2.68
C LEU A 176 -7.70 7.96 3.29
N GLY A 177 -8.51 6.91 3.27
CA GLY A 177 -8.09 5.58 3.75
C GLY A 177 -6.95 4.99 2.90
N ALA A 178 -7.03 5.15 1.58
CA ALA A 178 -5.97 4.71 0.66
C ALA A 178 -4.67 5.50 0.84
N ASP A 179 -4.75 6.81 1.10
CA ASP A 179 -3.58 7.64 1.42
C ASP A 179 -2.88 7.15 2.69
N LEU A 180 -3.63 6.90 3.77
CA LEU A 180 -3.06 6.33 5.00
C LEU A 180 -2.46 4.93 4.77
N GLY A 181 -3.12 4.09 3.98
CA GLY A 181 -2.58 2.76 3.62
C GLY A 181 -1.27 2.88 2.82
N GLY A 182 -1.20 3.84 1.90
CA GLY A 182 0.02 4.17 1.17
C GLY A 182 1.13 4.66 2.10
N LEU A 183 0.82 5.54 3.06
CA LEU A 183 1.78 6.02 4.05
C LEU A 183 2.34 4.85 4.89
N MET A 184 1.49 3.93 5.34
CA MET A 184 1.94 2.74 6.07
C MET A 184 2.91 1.88 5.27
N VAL A 185 2.58 1.58 4.01
CA VAL A 185 3.39 0.68 3.18
C VAL A 185 4.67 1.36 2.69
N TYR A 186 4.57 2.57 2.15
CA TYR A 186 5.68 3.22 1.44
C TYR A 186 6.60 4.04 2.34
N HIS A 187 6.09 4.62 3.43
CA HIS A 187 6.90 5.40 4.36
C HIS A 187 7.35 4.57 5.57
N HIS A 188 6.43 3.79 6.15
CA HIS A 188 6.71 2.99 7.35
C HIS A 188 7.11 1.54 7.06
N GLY A 189 7.08 1.09 5.80
CA GLY A 189 7.49 -0.26 5.42
C GLY A 189 6.60 -1.37 5.99
N VAL A 190 5.37 -1.06 6.41
CA VAL A 190 4.45 -2.05 6.96
C VAL A 190 4.17 -3.09 5.88
N SER A 191 4.40 -4.36 6.19
CA SER A 191 4.23 -5.50 5.26
C SER A 191 5.26 -5.61 4.14
N VAL A 192 6.37 -4.87 4.20
CA VAL A 192 7.46 -4.92 3.22
C VAL A 192 8.74 -5.37 3.92
N ASN A 193 9.48 -6.29 3.30
CA ASN A 193 10.84 -6.60 3.73
C ASN A 193 11.73 -5.41 3.36
N ALA A 194 12.01 -4.53 4.32
CA ALA A 194 12.97 -3.46 4.11
C ALA A 194 14.34 -4.08 3.76
N ILE A 195 14.87 -3.75 2.59
CA ILE A 195 16.25 -4.11 2.18
C ILE A 195 17.30 -3.53 3.16
N LEU A 196 16.88 -2.61 4.03
CA LEU A 196 17.68 -1.94 5.06
C LEU A 196 18.29 -2.88 6.12
N ASN A 197 17.90 -4.15 6.19
CA ASN A 197 18.61 -5.16 6.97
C ASN A 197 19.85 -5.74 6.24
N SER A 198 20.21 -5.20 5.07
CA SER A 198 21.50 -5.49 4.45
C SER A 198 22.60 -4.70 5.18
N PRO A 199 23.59 -5.36 5.82
CA PRO A 199 24.73 -4.69 6.46
C PRO A 199 25.64 -3.94 5.46
N ALA A 200 25.24 -3.80 4.20
CA ALA A 200 25.97 -3.11 3.15
C ALA A 200 25.68 -1.59 3.08
N LEU A 201 24.69 -1.09 3.83
CA LEU A 201 24.39 0.34 3.95
C LEU A 201 24.71 0.93 5.33
N SER A 202 25.47 0.21 6.18
CA SER A 202 26.15 0.89 7.29
C SER A 202 27.13 1.88 6.68
N MET A 203 26.75 3.15 6.79
CA MET A 203 27.57 4.32 6.49
C MET A 203 29.04 4.02 6.84
N PRO A 204 30.02 4.29 5.96
CA PRO A 204 31.42 4.20 6.33
C PRO A 204 31.63 5.07 7.57
N GLU A 205 32.37 4.53 8.55
CA GLU A 205 32.87 5.28 9.70
C GLU A 205 33.32 6.68 9.25
N PRO A 206 33.00 7.75 9.98
CA PRO A 206 33.58 9.05 9.67
C PRO A 206 35.10 8.89 9.78
N LEU A 207 35.79 9.10 8.66
CA LEU A 207 37.24 9.12 8.61
C LEU A 207 37.72 10.04 9.73
N SER A 208 38.46 9.48 10.68
CA SER A 208 39.16 10.24 11.70
C SER A 208 40.10 11.22 10.99
N GLU A 209 39.77 12.51 11.05
CA GLU A 209 40.68 13.55 10.57
C GLU A 209 41.97 13.51 11.39
N PRO A 210 43.15 13.67 10.77
CA PRO A 210 44.40 13.70 11.52
C PRO A 210 44.43 14.94 12.41
N ALA A 211 44.80 14.76 13.68
CA ALA A 211 44.96 15.83 14.64
C ALA A 211 45.93 16.91 14.11
N HIS A 212 45.41 18.10 13.84
CA HIS A 212 46.21 19.28 13.58
C HIS A 212 46.72 19.83 14.90
N ASP A 213 48.01 19.60 15.18
CA ASP A 213 48.77 20.27 16.23
C ASP A 213 48.84 21.78 15.95
N HIS A 214 48.12 22.57 16.75
CA HIS A 214 48.33 24.01 16.84
C HIS A 214 48.94 24.35 18.19
N ALA A 215 50.27 24.38 18.21
CA ALA A 215 51.05 25.05 19.23
C ALA A 215 50.83 26.57 19.14
N HIS A 216 50.16 27.15 20.13
CA HIS A 216 50.15 28.58 20.36
C HIS A 216 50.75 28.89 21.73
N GLY A 217 52.03 29.27 21.71
CA GLY A 217 52.66 29.99 22.80
C GLY A 217 52.21 31.45 22.76
N HIS A 218 51.66 31.94 23.86
CA HIS A 218 51.52 33.37 24.11
C HIS A 218 51.96 33.70 25.53
N ASN A 219 53.15 34.31 25.62
CA ASN A 219 53.59 35.09 26.76
C ASN A 219 52.70 36.33 26.90
N HIS A 220 52.19 36.57 28.11
CA HIS A 220 51.69 37.88 28.50
C HIS A 220 52.39 38.32 29.79
N GLU A 221 53.38 39.20 29.62
CA GLU A 221 53.89 40.10 30.65
C GLU A 221 52.78 41.10 31.02
N HIS A 222 52.47 41.19 32.31
CA HIS A 222 51.67 42.27 32.89
C HIS A 222 52.60 43.28 33.55
N GLY A 223 52.85 44.40 32.86
CA GLY A 223 53.36 45.63 33.45
C GLY A 223 52.20 46.61 33.67
N HIS A 224 51.82 46.84 34.93
CA HIS A 224 50.93 47.93 35.33
C HIS A 224 51.74 48.95 36.11
N ASP A 225 52.05 50.07 35.47
CA ASP A 225 52.47 51.31 36.12
C ASP A 225 51.27 52.25 36.21
N HIS A 226 50.89 52.60 37.44
CA HIS A 226 50.08 53.79 37.72
C HIS A 226 50.77 54.60 38.82
N SER A 227 51.39 55.71 38.39
CA SER A 227 51.55 56.95 39.16
C SER A 227 50.19 57.35 39.79
N GLY A 228 50.04 57.92 40.98
CA GLY A 228 50.91 58.72 41.84
C GLY A 228 50.03 59.79 42.51
N HIS A 229 50.35 60.11 43.78
CA HIS A 229 49.97 61.27 44.61
C HIS A 229 49.05 61.07 45.84
N ASP A 230 49.68 61.36 46.98
CA ASP A 230 49.31 62.24 48.10
C ASP A 230 48.13 61.90 49.03
N HIS A 231 48.48 61.48 50.26
CA HIS A 231 48.47 62.32 51.48
C HIS A 231 49.16 61.61 52.65
#